data_AF-A0A525W465-F1
#
_entry.id   AF-A0A525W465-F1
#
_cell.length_a   1.000
_cell.length_b   1.000
_cell.length_c   1.000
_cell.angle_alpha   90.00
_cell.angle_beta   90.00
_cell.angle_gamma   90.00
#
_symmetry.space_group_name_H-M   'P 1'
#
loop_
_entity.id
_entity.type
_entity.pdbx_description
1 polymer ?
#
loop_
_entity_poly.entity_id
_entity_poly.type
_entity_poly.pdbx_seq_one_letter_code
_entity_poly.pdbx_strand_id
1 'polypeptide(L)'
;MRPLWDHLPKYRPDLSKSRLLSSSSSIAKSQWLLTAKQWLIESDTTTDSMTFYGRAALLVVLVWWGWKFITTPLETNYTGESFLHLINLPFHEAGHVIFIPFGRFMTILGGTLGQILMPMICLGTFLVKTRDPFGASVALWWTAESMMDIAPYINDARALDLMLIGGVTGKETDGHDWNNILTMLGLLEWDHRLAHLTYNIGILLMLGSFLWGGALLLRHYRRLSA
;
A
#
# COMPACT_ATOMS: atom_id res chain seq x y z
N MET A 1 -30.02 -23.69 72.88
CA MET A 1 -29.98 -22.89 71.63
C MET A 1 -28.52 -22.59 71.29
N ARG A 2 -28.00 -23.12 70.17
CA ARG A 2 -26.68 -22.76 69.60
C ARG A 2 -26.93 -22.20 68.19
N PRO A 3 -26.26 -21.13 67.74
CA PRO A 3 -26.42 -20.63 66.37
C PRO A 3 -25.52 -21.40 65.40
N LEU A 4 -26.09 -21.76 64.24
CA LEU A 4 -25.42 -22.27 63.05
C LEU A 4 -24.89 -21.10 62.22
N TRP A 5 -23.57 -20.96 62.07
CA TRP A 5 -22.96 -20.22 60.95
C TRP A 5 -21.58 -20.80 60.64
N ASP A 6 -21.57 -21.95 59.96
CA ASP A 6 -20.42 -22.40 59.19
C ASP A 6 -20.78 -22.37 57.71
N HIS A 7 -19.77 -22.06 56.88
CA HIS A 7 -19.74 -22.16 55.40
C HIS A 7 -19.98 -20.87 54.60
N LEU A 8 -18.95 -20.03 54.52
CA LEU A 8 -18.68 -19.26 53.30
C LEU A 8 -17.41 -19.81 52.63
N PRO A 9 -17.47 -20.25 51.35
CA PRO A 9 -16.28 -20.67 50.63
C PRO A 9 -15.42 -19.44 50.29
N LYS A 10 -14.15 -19.46 50.73
CA LYS A 10 -13.14 -18.48 50.30
C LYS A 10 -12.94 -18.58 48.78
N TYR A 11 -13.41 -17.58 48.04
CA TYR A 11 -13.09 -17.44 46.62
C TYR A 11 -11.56 -17.22 46.47
N ARG A 12 -10.87 -18.20 45.86
CA ARG A 12 -9.49 -18.04 45.41
C ARG A 12 -9.53 -17.75 43.91
N PRO A 13 -9.07 -16.58 43.44
CA PRO A 13 -8.95 -16.36 42.00
C PRO A 13 -7.91 -17.35 41.44
N ASP A 14 -8.31 -18.09 40.41
CA ASP A 14 -7.47 -19.04 39.71
C ASP A 14 -6.41 -18.29 38.87
N LEU A 15 -5.24 -18.09 39.47
CA LEU A 15 -4.05 -17.47 38.86
C LEU A 15 -3.50 -18.26 37.66
N SER A 16 -3.96 -19.49 37.41
CA SER A 16 -3.50 -20.31 36.27
C SER A 16 -4.14 -19.87 34.96
N LYS A 17 -5.42 -19.47 34.97
CA LYS A 17 -6.15 -19.03 33.77
C LYS A 17 -5.63 -17.72 33.19
N SER A 18 -5.24 -16.76 34.02
CA SER A 18 -4.65 -15.50 33.55
C SER A 18 -3.26 -15.69 32.93
N ARG A 19 -2.48 -16.65 33.42
CA ARG A 19 -1.16 -17.00 32.87
C ARG A 19 -1.25 -17.72 31.52
N LEU A 20 -2.25 -18.59 31.34
CA LEU A 20 -2.48 -19.32 30.08
C LEU A 20 -3.00 -18.42 28.94
N LEU A 21 -3.88 -17.46 29.25
CA LEU A 21 -4.35 -16.46 28.29
C LEU A 21 -3.23 -15.50 27.86
N SER A 22 -2.31 -15.15 28.77
CA SER A 22 -1.13 -14.33 28.47
C SER A 22 -0.10 -15.07 27.60
N SER A 23 0.21 -16.33 27.88
CA SER A 23 1.31 -17.05 27.19
C SER A 23 0.95 -17.45 25.76
N SER A 24 -0.32 -17.75 25.48
CA SER A 24 -0.83 -18.03 24.14
C SER A 24 -0.60 -16.83 23.20
N SER A 25 -0.93 -15.62 23.68
CA SER A 25 -0.80 -14.40 22.88
C SER A 25 0.66 -14.01 22.59
N SER A 26 1.58 -14.24 23.52
CA SER A 26 3.00 -13.91 23.33
C SER A 26 3.72 -14.91 22.41
N ILE A 27 3.38 -16.20 22.49
CA ILE A 27 3.96 -17.26 21.66
C ILE A 27 3.40 -17.18 20.22
N ALA A 28 2.09 -16.96 20.06
CA ALA A 28 1.52 -16.71 18.74
C ALA A 28 2.12 -15.45 18.11
N LYS A 29 2.41 -14.41 18.92
CA LYS A 29 3.08 -13.20 18.45
C LYS A 29 4.49 -13.44 17.90
N SER A 30 5.27 -14.33 18.53
CA SER A 30 6.62 -14.63 18.05
C SER A 30 6.62 -15.47 16.77
N GLN A 31 5.68 -16.39 16.60
CA GLN A 31 5.59 -17.20 15.38
C GLN A 31 5.25 -16.38 14.13
N TRP A 32 4.27 -15.47 14.18
CA TRP A 32 3.95 -14.66 12.99
C TRP A 32 5.09 -13.69 12.64
N LEU A 33 5.79 -13.14 13.64
CA LEU A 33 6.95 -12.27 13.41
C LEU A 33 8.08 -13.02 12.71
N LEU A 34 8.35 -14.26 13.12
CA LEU A 34 9.35 -15.11 12.49
C LEU A 34 8.95 -15.47 11.05
N THR A 35 7.70 -15.86 10.82
CA THR A 35 7.19 -16.16 9.48
C THR A 35 7.24 -14.94 8.56
N ALA A 36 6.83 -13.76 9.06
CA ALA A 36 6.87 -12.51 8.32
C ALA A 36 8.32 -12.13 7.97
N LYS A 37 9.25 -12.24 8.92
CA LYS A 37 10.67 -11.99 8.66
C LYS A 37 11.24 -12.96 7.63
N GLN A 38 10.87 -14.24 7.72
CA GLN A 38 11.28 -15.24 6.73
C GLN A 38 10.85 -14.86 5.32
N TRP A 39 9.60 -14.45 5.17
CA TRP A 39 9.02 -14.10 3.88
C TRP A 39 9.53 -12.78 3.33
N LEU A 40 9.57 -11.74 4.15
CA LEU A 40 9.90 -10.38 3.74
C LEU A 40 11.41 -10.15 3.61
N ILE A 41 12.26 -10.96 4.23
CA ILE A 41 13.69 -10.68 4.30
C ILE A 41 14.55 -11.91 4.03
N GLU A 42 14.27 -13.05 4.68
CA GLU A 42 15.18 -14.21 4.66
C GLU A 42 15.06 -15.08 3.41
N SER A 43 13.97 -14.94 2.66
CA SER A 43 13.77 -15.62 1.37
C SER A 43 14.73 -15.13 0.28
N ASP A 44 15.35 -13.95 0.45
CA ASP A 44 16.39 -13.46 -0.44
C ASP A 44 17.76 -14.07 -0.09
N THR A 45 18.16 -15.06 -0.88
CA THR A 45 19.41 -15.81 -0.76
C THR A 45 20.46 -15.40 -1.79
N THR A 46 20.25 -14.32 -2.54
CA THR A 46 21.20 -13.87 -3.58
C THR A 46 22.57 -13.48 -2.99
N THR A 47 23.63 -13.88 -3.70
CA THR A 47 25.03 -13.70 -3.31
C THR A 47 25.95 -13.26 -4.46
N ASP A 48 25.42 -13.01 -5.67
CA ASP A 48 26.26 -12.62 -6.81
C ASP A 48 26.41 -11.10 -6.93
N SER A 49 27.62 -10.66 -7.27
CA SER A 49 27.96 -9.24 -7.35
C SER A 49 27.18 -8.50 -8.44
N MET A 50 26.85 -9.16 -9.55
CA MET A 50 26.14 -8.53 -10.67
C MET A 50 24.73 -8.12 -10.27
N THR A 51 23.98 -9.03 -9.65
CA THR A 51 22.64 -8.75 -9.10
C THR A 51 22.70 -7.69 -8.02
N PHE A 52 23.73 -7.70 -7.17
CA PHE A 52 23.91 -6.65 -6.17
C PHE A 52 24.02 -5.25 -6.80
N TYR A 53 24.91 -5.08 -7.78
CA TYR A 53 25.08 -3.77 -8.45
C TYR A 53 23.83 -3.35 -9.22
N GLY A 54 23.14 -4.29 -9.88
CA GLY A 54 21.87 -4.03 -10.56
C GLY A 54 20.79 -3.54 -9.58
N ARG A 55 20.62 -4.22 -8.45
CA ARG A 55 19.68 -3.83 -7.39
C ARG A 55 20.05 -2.49 -6.77
N ALA A 56 21.34 -2.23 -6.54
CA ALA A 56 21.82 -0.96 -6.02
C ALA A 56 21.51 0.20 -6.97
N ALA A 57 21.83 0.05 -8.25
CA ALA A 57 21.54 1.05 -9.27
C ALA A 57 20.03 1.32 -9.37
N LEU A 58 19.21 0.26 -9.42
CA LEU A 58 17.76 0.39 -9.45
C LEU A 58 17.22 1.11 -8.21
N LEU A 59 17.68 0.75 -7.00
CA LEU A 59 17.24 1.42 -5.78
C LEU A 59 17.60 2.91 -5.77
N VAL A 60 18.80 3.29 -6.26
CA VAL A 60 19.19 4.69 -6.38
C VAL A 60 18.24 5.47 -7.30
N VAL A 61 17.89 4.89 -8.46
CA VAL A 61 16.93 5.50 -9.40
C VAL A 61 15.56 5.66 -8.73
N LEU A 62 15.06 4.63 -8.06
CA LEU A 62 13.76 4.66 -7.39
C LEU A 62 13.73 5.63 -6.21
N VAL A 63 14.81 5.76 -5.44
CA VAL A 63 14.93 6.74 -4.36
C VAL A 63 14.94 8.14 -4.92
N TRP A 64 15.74 8.41 -5.95
CA TRP A 64 15.78 9.72 -6.59
C TRP A 64 14.40 10.12 -7.15
N TRP A 65 13.74 9.21 -7.86
CA TRP A 65 12.44 9.50 -8.47
C TRP A 65 11.32 9.59 -7.43
N GLY A 66 11.24 8.66 -6.49
CA GLY A 66 10.24 8.72 -5.43
C GLY A 66 10.45 9.92 -4.50
N TRP A 67 11.69 10.38 -4.30
CA TRP A 67 11.95 11.64 -3.61
C TRP A 67 11.42 12.86 -4.36
N LYS A 68 11.54 12.87 -5.70
CA LYS A 68 10.92 13.90 -6.54
C LYS A 68 9.40 13.90 -6.38
N PHE A 69 8.75 12.73 -6.30
CA PHE A 69 7.32 12.67 -5.95
C PHE A 69 7.06 13.27 -4.58
N ILE A 70 7.69 12.77 -3.51
CA ILE A 70 7.46 13.21 -2.12
C ILE A 70 7.61 14.73 -1.94
N THR A 71 8.57 15.35 -2.63
CA THR A 71 8.89 16.77 -2.46
C THR A 71 8.15 17.71 -3.41
N THR A 72 7.42 17.18 -4.40
CA THR A 72 6.62 17.99 -5.31
C THR A 72 5.21 18.10 -4.77
N PRO A 73 4.64 19.31 -4.61
CA PRO A 73 3.26 19.46 -4.13
C PRO A 73 2.26 18.72 -5.01
N LEU A 74 1.23 18.09 -4.42
CA LEU A 74 0.25 17.33 -5.20
C LEU A 74 -0.52 18.21 -6.19
N GLU A 75 -0.66 19.50 -5.88
CA GLU A 75 -1.45 20.46 -6.64
C GLU A 75 -0.85 20.73 -8.02
N THR A 76 0.44 20.43 -8.22
CA THR A 76 1.08 20.58 -9.53
C THR A 76 0.76 19.42 -10.47
N ASN A 77 0.05 18.38 -10.01
CA ASN A 77 -0.23 17.15 -10.76
C ASN A 77 1.03 16.47 -11.36
N TYR A 78 2.20 16.63 -10.72
CA TYR A 78 3.45 16.12 -11.29
C TYR A 78 3.45 14.58 -11.43
N THR A 79 2.82 13.86 -10.50
CA THR A 79 2.67 12.40 -10.59
C THR A 79 1.76 12.00 -11.75
N GLY A 80 0.63 12.70 -11.95
CA GLY A 80 -0.31 12.48 -13.06
C GLY A 80 0.23 12.82 -14.44
N GLU A 81 1.23 13.69 -14.52
CA GLU A 81 1.93 13.99 -15.78
C GLU A 81 3.18 13.12 -15.99
N SER A 82 3.49 12.23 -15.05
CA SER A 82 4.68 11.41 -15.12
C SER A 82 4.54 10.26 -16.12
N PHE A 83 5.68 9.71 -16.55
CA PHE A 83 5.69 8.52 -17.40
C PHE A 83 4.98 7.31 -16.74
N LEU A 84 4.97 7.22 -15.40
CA LEU A 84 4.31 6.12 -14.69
C LEU A 84 2.80 6.20 -14.80
N HIS A 85 2.22 7.40 -14.89
CA HIS A 85 0.80 7.56 -15.14
C HIS A 85 0.37 6.81 -16.42
N LEU A 86 1.16 6.90 -17.50
CA LEU A 86 0.90 6.18 -18.74
C LEU A 86 0.94 4.65 -18.59
N ILE A 87 1.72 4.14 -17.63
CA ILE A 87 1.76 2.70 -17.29
C ILE A 87 0.55 2.32 -16.43
N ASN A 88 0.09 3.21 -15.56
CA ASN A 88 -1.06 3.00 -14.69
C ASN A 88 -2.39 2.99 -15.48
N LEU A 89 -2.50 3.83 -16.52
CA LEU A 89 -3.72 4.04 -17.31
C LEU A 89 -4.37 2.74 -17.85
N PRO A 90 -3.65 1.81 -18.51
CA PRO A 90 -4.27 0.56 -18.98
C PRO A 90 -4.92 -0.26 -17.85
N PHE A 91 -4.34 -0.25 -16.65
CA PHE A 91 -4.91 -0.93 -15.49
C PHE A 91 -6.11 -0.19 -14.92
N HIS A 92 -6.10 1.15 -15.02
CA HIS A 92 -7.26 1.98 -14.72
C HIS A 92 -8.43 1.64 -15.65
N GLU A 93 -8.24 1.74 -16.96
CA GLU A 93 -9.29 1.46 -17.93
C GLU A 93 -9.81 0.01 -17.85
N ALA A 94 -8.89 -0.96 -17.70
CA ALA A 94 -9.27 -2.35 -17.48
C ALA A 94 -10.07 -2.53 -16.18
N GLY A 95 -9.74 -1.77 -15.14
CA GLY A 95 -10.45 -1.73 -13.88
C GLY A 95 -11.92 -1.40 -14.06
N HIS A 96 -12.26 -0.37 -14.85
CA HIS A 96 -13.66 -0.07 -15.15
C HIS A 96 -14.40 -1.28 -15.73
N VAL A 97 -13.80 -1.94 -16.73
CA VAL A 97 -14.40 -3.10 -17.41
C VAL A 97 -14.56 -4.30 -16.48
N ILE A 98 -13.53 -4.62 -15.70
CA ILE A 98 -13.51 -5.77 -14.78
C ILE A 98 -14.60 -5.63 -13.71
N PHE A 99 -14.88 -4.40 -13.27
CA PHE A 99 -15.82 -4.15 -12.19
C PHE A 99 -17.27 -3.84 -12.65
N ILE A 100 -17.57 -3.89 -13.95
CA ILE A 100 -18.94 -3.79 -14.50
C ILE A 100 -19.96 -4.69 -13.76
N PRO A 101 -19.68 -5.97 -13.48
CA PRO A 101 -20.66 -6.88 -12.86
C PRO A 101 -21.12 -6.46 -11.47
N PHE A 102 -20.40 -5.54 -10.80
CA PHE A 102 -20.71 -5.07 -9.45
C PHE A 102 -21.48 -3.74 -9.43
N GLY A 103 -21.99 -3.29 -10.58
CA GLY A 103 -22.83 -2.11 -10.72
C GLY A 103 -22.07 -0.80 -10.89
N ARG A 104 -22.80 0.29 -11.14
CA ARG A 104 -22.23 1.58 -11.59
C ARG A 104 -21.16 2.14 -10.66
N PHE A 105 -21.41 2.18 -9.36
CA PHE A 105 -20.44 2.68 -8.39
C PHE A 105 -19.11 1.92 -8.48
N MET A 106 -19.18 0.58 -8.51
CA MET A 106 -18.00 -0.27 -8.62
C MET A 106 -17.34 -0.20 -9.99
N THR A 107 -18.10 0.02 -11.07
CA THR A 107 -17.55 0.27 -12.40
C THR A 107 -16.66 1.52 -12.37
N ILE A 108 -17.15 2.63 -11.82
CA ILE A 108 -16.40 3.90 -11.75
C ILE A 108 -15.21 3.77 -10.78
N LEU A 109 -15.44 3.24 -9.58
CA LEU A 109 -14.37 2.97 -8.61
C LEU A 109 -13.34 1.96 -9.15
N GLY A 110 -13.77 1.10 -10.06
CA GLY A 110 -12.97 0.07 -10.72
C GLY A 110 -11.70 0.61 -11.34
N GLY A 111 -11.71 1.83 -11.89
CA GLY A 111 -10.51 2.45 -12.45
C GLY A 111 -9.40 2.61 -11.43
N THR A 112 -9.69 3.34 -10.35
CA THR A 112 -8.78 3.49 -9.22
C THR A 112 -8.37 2.14 -8.61
N LEU A 113 -9.31 1.20 -8.48
CA LEU A 113 -9.00 -0.14 -7.94
C LEU A 113 -8.04 -0.91 -8.83
N GLY A 114 -8.25 -0.94 -10.14
CA GLY A 114 -7.39 -1.63 -11.09
C GLY A 114 -5.96 -1.10 -11.05
N GLN A 115 -5.83 0.23 -11.04
CA GLN A 115 -4.56 0.94 -10.92
C GLN A 115 -3.78 0.55 -9.65
N ILE A 116 -4.44 0.42 -8.49
CA ILE A 116 -3.77 0.04 -7.23
C ILE A 116 -3.56 -1.48 -7.12
N LEU A 117 -4.54 -2.28 -7.57
CA LEU A 117 -4.51 -3.73 -7.43
C LEU A 117 -3.37 -4.36 -8.22
N MET A 118 -3.06 -3.85 -9.42
CA MET A 118 -2.01 -4.44 -10.24
C MET A 118 -0.63 -4.45 -9.56
N PRO A 119 -0.08 -3.32 -9.07
CA PRO A 119 1.20 -3.35 -8.36
C PRO A 119 1.11 -4.17 -7.07
N MET A 120 -0.02 -4.20 -6.37
CA MET A 120 -0.20 -5.08 -5.20
C MET A 120 -0.19 -6.58 -5.54
N ILE A 121 -0.75 -6.96 -6.70
CA ILE A 121 -0.67 -8.34 -7.22
C ILE A 121 0.77 -8.70 -7.56
N CYS A 122 1.53 -7.77 -8.17
CA CYS A 122 2.96 -7.95 -8.42
C CYS A 122 3.72 -8.13 -7.10
N LEU A 123 3.46 -7.30 -6.09
CA LEU A 123 4.04 -7.40 -4.75
C LEU A 123 3.79 -8.79 -4.15
N GLY A 124 2.52 -9.21 -4.11
CA GLY A 124 2.14 -10.52 -3.58
C GLY A 124 2.77 -11.68 -4.37
N THR A 125 2.83 -11.55 -5.69
CA THR A 125 3.46 -12.56 -6.56
C THR A 125 4.95 -12.67 -6.30
N PHE A 126 5.65 -11.55 -6.14
CA PHE A 126 7.08 -11.54 -5.83
C PHE A 126 7.39 -12.16 -4.47
N LEU A 127 6.54 -11.91 -3.46
CA LEU A 127 6.70 -12.54 -2.15
C LEU A 127 6.37 -14.03 -2.14
N VAL A 128 5.24 -14.43 -2.73
CA VAL A 128 4.71 -15.79 -2.56
C VAL A 128 5.34 -16.76 -3.55
N LYS A 129 5.33 -16.39 -4.84
CA LYS A 129 5.66 -17.28 -5.95
C LYS A 129 7.14 -17.23 -6.31
N THR A 130 7.70 -16.04 -6.50
CA THR A 130 9.11 -15.91 -6.95
C THR A 130 10.09 -15.89 -5.79
N ARG A 131 9.62 -15.64 -4.56
CA ARG A 131 10.46 -15.48 -3.36
C ARG A 131 11.52 -14.38 -3.57
N ASP A 132 11.13 -13.27 -4.18
CA ASP A 132 11.96 -12.09 -4.41
C ASP A 132 11.46 -10.89 -3.61
N PRO A 133 11.90 -10.75 -2.34
CA PRO A 133 11.58 -9.58 -1.53
C PRO A 133 12.04 -8.24 -2.11
N PHE A 134 13.13 -8.23 -2.89
CA PHE A 134 13.62 -6.99 -3.48
C PHE A 134 12.65 -6.52 -4.57
N GLY A 135 12.25 -7.42 -5.48
CA GLY A 135 11.18 -7.15 -6.45
C GLY A 135 9.86 -6.75 -5.78
N ALA A 136 9.51 -7.38 -4.65
CA ALA A 136 8.34 -6.97 -3.86
C ALA A 136 8.45 -5.55 -3.30
N SER A 137 9.64 -5.11 -2.86
CA SER A 137 9.87 -3.73 -2.43
C SER A 137 9.72 -2.73 -3.59
N VAL A 138 10.14 -3.11 -4.81
CA VAL A 138 9.92 -2.31 -6.03
C VAL A 138 8.43 -2.24 -6.38
N ALA A 139 7.68 -3.34 -6.24
CA ALA A 139 6.24 -3.33 -6.44
C ALA A 139 5.51 -2.48 -5.39
N LEU A 140 5.99 -2.43 -4.14
CA LEU A 140 5.49 -1.52 -3.11
C LEU A 140 5.75 -0.04 -3.48
N TRP A 141 6.92 0.26 -4.06
CA TRP A 141 7.22 1.58 -4.61
C TRP A 141 6.21 1.97 -5.69
N TRP A 142 5.88 1.04 -6.58
CA TRP A 142 4.87 1.28 -7.62
C TRP A 142 3.47 1.46 -7.03
N THR A 143 3.06 0.67 -6.04
CA THR A 143 1.79 0.91 -5.31
C THR A 143 1.75 2.31 -4.68
N ALA A 144 2.86 2.74 -4.08
CA ALA A 144 2.97 4.06 -3.47
C ALA A 144 2.82 5.18 -4.52
N GLU A 145 3.53 5.05 -5.65
CA GLU A 145 3.41 5.95 -6.79
C GLU A 145 1.97 6.02 -7.30
N SER A 146 1.31 4.87 -7.52
CA SER A 146 -0.08 4.84 -7.99
C SER A 146 -1.04 5.57 -7.05
N MET A 147 -0.84 5.49 -5.73
CA MET A 147 -1.64 6.27 -4.77
C MET A 147 -1.37 7.78 -4.91
N MET A 148 -0.11 8.18 -5.09
CA MET A 148 0.27 9.58 -5.27
C MET A 148 -0.18 10.14 -6.63
N ASP A 149 -0.32 9.29 -7.65
CA ASP A 149 -0.86 9.57 -8.98
C ASP A 149 -2.38 9.82 -8.96
N ILE A 150 -3.12 9.05 -8.17
CA ILE A 150 -4.57 9.23 -8.02
C ILE A 150 -4.91 10.50 -7.23
N ALA A 151 -4.06 10.93 -6.30
CA ALA A 151 -4.40 12.01 -5.36
C ALA A 151 -4.72 13.37 -6.02
N PRO A 152 -3.96 13.90 -7.00
CA PRO A 152 -4.35 15.11 -7.74
C PRO A 152 -5.71 14.97 -8.42
N TYR A 153 -6.05 13.79 -8.94
CA TYR A 153 -7.34 13.52 -9.55
C TYR A 153 -8.49 13.51 -8.52
N ILE A 154 -8.25 13.02 -7.30
CA ILE A 154 -9.20 13.22 -6.17
C ILE A 154 -9.33 14.71 -5.87
N ASN A 155 -8.22 15.44 -5.82
CA ASN A 155 -8.16 16.85 -5.45
C ASN A 155 -8.94 17.74 -6.42
N ASP A 156 -9.01 17.34 -7.69
CA ASP A 156 -9.72 18.03 -8.76
C ASP A 156 -11.23 17.72 -8.79
N ALA A 157 -11.73 16.80 -7.96
CA ALA A 157 -13.10 16.30 -8.08
C ALA A 157 -14.20 17.37 -8.08
N ARG A 158 -14.01 18.53 -7.43
CA ARG A 158 -14.94 19.67 -7.55
C ARG A 158 -14.58 20.67 -8.64
N ALA A 159 -13.28 20.85 -8.90
CA ALA A 159 -12.78 21.85 -9.82
C ALA A 159 -12.96 21.41 -11.28
N LEU A 160 -12.76 20.12 -11.56
CA LEU A 160 -12.92 19.47 -12.86
C LEU A 160 -12.01 20.08 -13.94
N ASP A 161 -10.84 20.55 -13.55
CA ASP A 161 -9.89 21.26 -14.41
C ASP A 161 -8.87 20.32 -15.08
N LEU A 162 -8.66 19.12 -14.56
CA LEU A 162 -7.69 18.19 -15.13
C LEU A 162 -8.15 17.64 -16.48
N MET A 163 -7.19 17.53 -17.40
CA MET A 163 -7.39 16.88 -18.69
C MET A 163 -7.51 15.38 -18.50
N LEU A 164 -8.62 14.79 -18.97
CA LEU A 164 -8.86 13.36 -18.94
C LEU A 164 -8.21 12.67 -20.15
N ILE A 165 -8.13 11.33 -20.13
CA ILE A 165 -7.54 10.53 -21.22
C ILE A 165 -8.20 10.77 -22.59
N GLY A 166 -9.46 11.23 -22.60
CA GLY A 166 -10.21 11.59 -23.81
C GLY A 166 -9.85 12.95 -24.42
N GLY A 167 -8.91 13.71 -23.84
CA GLY A 167 -8.54 15.05 -24.30
C GLY A 167 -9.60 16.11 -23.99
N VAL A 168 -10.45 15.84 -22.99
CA VAL A 168 -11.49 16.74 -22.47
C VAL A 168 -11.35 16.84 -20.95
N THR A 169 -11.88 17.90 -20.36
CA THR A 169 -11.94 18.09 -18.91
C THR A 169 -13.22 17.52 -18.31
N GLY A 170 -13.25 17.34 -16.98
CA GLY A 170 -14.47 16.95 -16.28
C GLY A 170 -15.61 17.97 -16.36
N LYS A 171 -15.35 19.21 -16.81
CA LYS A 171 -16.40 20.21 -17.10
C LYS A 171 -17.18 19.90 -18.37
N GLU A 172 -16.57 19.15 -19.29
CA GLU A 172 -17.10 18.87 -20.62
C GLU A 172 -17.76 17.47 -20.70
N THR A 173 -17.56 16.63 -19.70
CA THR A 173 -18.07 15.26 -19.65
C THR A 173 -18.40 14.83 -18.23
N ASP A 174 -19.31 13.87 -18.08
CA ASP A 174 -19.53 13.18 -16.80
C ASP A 174 -18.48 12.08 -16.52
N GLY A 175 -17.40 12.02 -17.31
CA GLY A 175 -16.34 11.02 -17.21
C GLY A 175 -15.35 11.20 -16.05
N HIS A 176 -15.51 12.19 -15.17
CA HIS A 176 -14.60 12.39 -14.05
C HIS A 176 -14.98 11.47 -12.86
N ASP A 177 -14.23 10.38 -12.66
CA ASP A 177 -14.57 9.31 -11.72
C ASP A 177 -14.71 9.79 -10.29
N TRP A 178 -13.73 10.56 -9.78
CA TRP A 178 -13.75 10.99 -8.39
C TRP A 178 -14.82 12.03 -8.08
N ASN A 179 -15.22 12.85 -9.05
CA ASN A 179 -16.42 13.68 -8.93
C ASN A 179 -17.67 12.80 -8.74
N ASN A 180 -17.83 11.79 -9.61
CA ASN A 180 -18.97 10.87 -9.53
C ASN A 180 -18.99 10.08 -8.22
N ILE A 181 -17.87 9.48 -7.84
CA ILE A 181 -17.73 8.68 -6.62
C ILE A 181 -18.10 9.53 -5.39
N LEU A 182 -17.49 10.71 -5.26
CA LEU A 182 -17.74 11.56 -4.08
C LEU A 182 -19.16 12.14 -4.08
N THR A 183 -19.74 12.42 -5.25
CA THR A 183 -21.14 12.84 -5.37
C THR A 183 -22.08 11.72 -4.93
N MET A 184 -21.88 10.49 -5.40
CA MET A 184 -22.68 9.32 -5.00
C MET A 184 -22.61 9.04 -3.50
N LEU A 185 -21.47 9.34 -2.87
CA LEU A 185 -21.26 9.16 -1.42
C LEU A 185 -21.72 10.37 -0.59
N GLY A 186 -22.07 11.50 -1.20
CA GLY A 186 -22.36 12.75 -0.49
C GLY A 186 -21.12 13.35 0.20
N LEU A 187 -19.92 13.06 -0.32
CA LEU A 187 -18.62 13.46 0.23
C LEU A 187 -17.83 14.41 -0.68
N LEU A 188 -18.50 15.07 -1.62
CA LEU A 188 -17.82 15.91 -2.62
C LEU A 188 -16.96 17.03 -2.00
N GLU A 189 -17.37 17.60 -0.87
CA GLU A 189 -16.58 18.61 -0.14
C GLU A 189 -15.33 18.07 0.57
N TRP A 190 -15.15 16.74 0.61
CA TRP A 190 -14.00 16.08 1.23
C TRP A 190 -12.85 15.79 0.25
N ASP A 191 -13.01 16.10 -1.03
CA ASP A 191 -12.02 15.91 -2.10
C ASP A 191 -10.58 16.26 -1.68
N HIS A 192 -10.29 17.48 -1.23
CA HIS A 192 -8.95 17.88 -0.84
C HIS A 192 -8.42 17.08 0.35
N ARG A 193 -9.26 16.79 1.35
CA ARG A 193 -8.84 16.00 2.53
C ARG A 193 -8.50 14.57 2.14
N LEU A 194 -9.32 13.97 1.28
CA LEU A 194 -9.11 12.61 0.78
C LEU A 194 -7.91 12.53 -0.16
N ALA A 195 -7.67 13.56 -0.98
CA ALA A 195 -6.49 13.69 -1.81
C ALA A 195 -5.21 13.70 -0.97
N HIS A 196 -5.11 14.60 0.01
CA HIS A 196 -3.95 14.66 0.90
C HIS A 196 -3.78 13.39 1.72
N LEU A 197 -4.87 12.77 2.19
CA LEU A 197 -4.80 11.49 2.89
C LEU A 197 -4.19 10.40 2.00
N THR A 198 -4.69 10.28 0.77
CA THR A 198 -4.21 9.32 -0.22
C THR A 198 -2.73 9.55 -0.55
N TYR A 199 -2.36 10.81 -0.79
CA TYR A 199 -0.99 11.21 -1.07
C TYR A 199 -0.04 10.89 0.09
N ASN A 200 -0.44 11.20 1.32
CA ASN A 200 0.36 10.93 2.52
C ASN A 200 0.53 9.43 2.80
N ILE A 201 -0.50 8.62 2.56
CA ILE A 201 -0.37 7.16 2.60
C ILE A 201 0.64 6.71 1.54
N GLY A 202 0.55 7.24 0.32
CA GLY A 202 1.55 7.02 -0.73
C GLY A 202 2.97 7.34 -0.27
N ILE A 203 3.21 8.50 0.35
CA ILE A 203 4.51 8.86 0.93
C ILE A 203 4.99 7.82 1.93
N LEU A 204 4.13 7.37 2.86
CA LEU A 204 4.52 6.37 3.87
C LEU A 204 4.90 5.02 3.23
N LEU A 205 4.14 4.57 2.23
CA LEU A 205 4.46 3.36 1.48
C LEU A 205 5.76 3.52 0.68
N MET A 206 5.98 4.70 0.09
CA MET A 206 7.19 5.05 -0.66
C MET A 206 8.43 4.95 0.24
N LEU A 207 8.39 5.59 1.41
CA LEU A 207 9.45 5.50 2.41
C LEU A 207 9.64 4.06 2.91
N GLY A 208 8.55 3.32 3.11
CA GLY A 208 8.58 1.90 3.44
C GLY A 208 9.34 1.08 2.38
N SER A 209 9.10 1.34 1.10
CA SER A 209 9.79 0.66 0.00
C SER A 209 11.30 0.94 0.00
N PHE A 210 11.73 2.17 0.25
CA PHE A 210 13.14 2.55 0.34
C PHE A 210 13.85 1.84 1.48
N LEU A 211 13.24 1.87 2.68
CA LEU A 211 13.79 1.22 3.86
C LEU A 211 13.89 -0.29 3.66
N TRP A 212 12.88 -0.91 3.05
CA TRP A 212 12.86 -2.34 2.81
C TRP A 212 13.90 -2.76 1.75
N GLY A 213 13.93 -2.11 0.59
CA GLY A 213 14.91 -2.36 -0.46
C GLY A 213 16.35 -2.11 0.01
N GLY A 214 16.58 -1.04 0.77
CA GLY A 214 17.87 -0.72 1.38
C GLY A 214 18.33 -1.77 2.41
N ALA A 215 17.41 -2.26 3.25
CA ALA A 215 17.72 -3.32 4.22
C ALA A 215 18.11 -4.64 3.53
N LEU A 216 17.41 -5.01 2.45
CA LEU A 216 17.74 -6.18 1.64
C LEU A 216 19.11 -6.04 0.96
N LEU A 217 19.39 -4.87 0.39
CA LEU A 217 20.65 -4.59 -0.28
C LEU A 217 21.84 -4.61 0.70
N LEU A 218 21.67 -4.03 1.89
CA LEU A 218 22.69 -4.08 2.95
C LEU A 218 23.01 -5.52 3.38
N ARG A 219 21.99 -6.39 3.45
CA ARG A 219 22.19 -7.81 3.74
C ARG A 219 22.92 -8.53 2.61
N HIS A 220 22.58 -8.24 1.36
CA HIS A 220 23.29 -8.78 0.20
C HIS A 220 24.77 -8.36 0.23
N TYR A 221 25.07 -7.09 0.50
CA TYR A 221 26.45 -6.60 0.64
C TYR A 221 27.24 -7.36 1.72
N ARG A 222 26.62 -7.62 2.89
CA ARG A 222 27.26 -8.39 3.96
C ARG A 222 27.58 -9.84 3.56
N ARG A 223 26.72 -10.47 2.75
CA ARG A 223 26.98 -11.82 2.21
C ARG A 223 28.11 -11.83 1.18
N LEU A 224 28.25 -10.77 0.39
CA LEU A 224 29.35 -10.62 -0.58
C LEU A 224 30.71 -10.39 0.10
N SER A 225 30.70 -9.81 1.29
CA SER A 225 31.91 -9.43 2.03
C SER A 225 32.35 -10.48 3.07
N ALA A 226 31.59 -11.58 3.20
CA ALA A 226 31.85 -12.69 4.12
C ALA A 226 32.49 -13.86 3.38
#